data_AF-A0A975TJT5-F1
#
_entry.id   AF-A0A975TJT5-F1
#
_cell.length_a   1.000
_cell.length_b   1.000
_cell.length_c   1.000
_cell.angle_alpha   90.00
_cell.angle_beta   90.00
_cell.angle_gamma   90.00
#
_symmetry.space_group_name_H-M   'P 1'
#
loop_
_entity.id
_entity.type
_entity.pdbx_description
1 polymer ?
#
loop_
_entity_poly.entity_id
_entity_poly.type
_entity_poly.pdbx_seq_one_letter_code
_entity_poly.pdbx_strand_id
1 'polypeptide(L)'
;MGGQTSTASAVRAAVDRARAVVHEADTHEELNKLAEELRDYISQMLPIAQNQTDRMWRGSREWYVLTSRLNGISTEAQQPLAASKLAAHVQVRLLALDCEWLFMRYGTDLPTESPTR
;
A
#
# COMPACT_ATOMS: atom_id res chain seq x y z
N MET A 1 -15.14 19.32 -5.56
CA MET A 1 -15.46 18.01 -4.95
C MET A 1 -15.21 16.95 -6.02
N GLY A 2 -14.09 16.22 -6.00
CA GLY A 2 -13.79 15.24 -7.07
C GLY A 2 -12.46 14.48 -6.97
N GLY A 3 -11.49 14.96 -6.18
CA GLY A 3 -10.18 14.31 -6.06
C GLY A 3 -10.15 13.05 -5.18
N GLN A 4 -10.85 13.06 -4.03
CA GLN A 4 -10.81 11.94 -3.07
C GLN A 4 -11.40 10.64 -3.63
N THR A 5 -12.49 10.73 -4.40
CA THR A 5 -13.10 9.57 -5.07
C THR A 5 -12.19 8.99 -6.16
N SER A 6 -11.35 9.81 -6.80
CA SER A 6 -10.43 9.34 -7.86
C SER A 6 -9.28 8.54 -7.28
N THR A 7 -8.62 9.03 -6.22
CA THR A 7 -7.51 8.30 -5.58
C THR A 7 -8.02 7.02 -4.90
N ALA A 8 -9.15 7.09 -4.20
CA ALA A 8 -9.80 5.91 -3.63
C ALA A 8 -10.13 4.84 -4.68
N SER A 9 -10.69 5.26 -5.82
CA SER A 9 -10.98 4.36 -6.94
C SER A 9 -9.69 3.78 -7.55
N ALA A 10 -8.63 4.57 -7.65
CA ALA A 10 -7.35 4.13 -8.22
C ALA A 10 -6.66 3.09 -7.31
N VAL A 11 -6.62 3.33 -6.00
CA VAL A 11 -6.10 2.37 -5.01
C VAL A 11 -6.88 1.05 -5.09
N ARG A 12 -8.22 1.13 -5.12
CA ARG A 12 -9.07 -0.07 -5.22
C ARG A 12 -8.78 -0.85 -6.52
N ALA A 13 -8.70 -0.15 -7.65
CA ALA A 13 -8.40 -0.76 -8.94
C ALA A 13 -7.00 -1.41 -8.99
N ALA A 14 -5.99 -0.81 -8.36
CA ALA A 14 -4.66 -1.40 -8.25
C ALA A 14 -4.67 -2.68 -7.39
N VAL A 15 -5.36 -2.66 -6.24
CA VAL A 15 -5.53 -3.84 -5.39
C VAL A 15 -6.27 -4.96 -6.13
N ASP A 16 -7.32 -4.64 -6.88
CA ASP A 16 -8.09 -5.63 -7.64
C ASP A 16 -7.27 -6.23 -8.79
N ARG A 17 -6.47 -5.41 -9.49
CA ARG A 17 -5.48 -5.91 -10.48
C ARG A 17 -4.49 -6.87 -9.83
N ALA A 18 -3.92 -6.52 -8.68
CA ALA A 18 -2.94 -7.35 -8.00
C ALA A 18 -3.50 -8.69 -7.49
N ARG A 19 -4.80 -8.74 -7.19
CA ARG A 19 -5.51 -9.99 -6.89
C ARG A 19 -5.76 -10.83 -8.13
N ALA A 20 -6.01 -10.18 -9.26
CA ALA A 20 -6.30 -10.83 -10.54
C ALA A 20 -5.05 -11.38 -11.25
N VAL A 21 -3.85 -10.94 -10.84
CA VAL A 21 -2.56 -11.45 -11.33
C VAL A 21 -2.51 -12.99 -11.26
N VAL A 22 -2.16 -13.61 -12.39
CA VAL A 22 -2.02 -15.05 -12.63
C VAL A 22 -0.55 -15.41 -12.87
N HIS A 23 -0.03 -16.33 -12.06
CA HIS A 23 1.38 -16.74 -12.08
C HIS A 23 1.93 -17.07 -13.47
N GLU A 24 1.16 -17.79 -14.28
CA GLU A 24 1.62 -18.25 -15.59
C GLU A 24 1.57 -17.16 -16.66
N ALA A 25 0.65 -16.20 -16.55
CA ALA A 25 0.34 -15.25 -17.62
C ALA A 25 1.11 -13.93 -17.51
N ASP A 26 1.31 -13.41 -16.30
CA ASP A 26 1.91 -12.09 -16.13
C ASP A 26 3.44 -12.14 -16.29
N THR A 27 3.99 -11.11 -16.92
CA THR A 27 5.42 -10.92 -17.06
C THR A 27 6.01 -10.28 -15.80
N HIS A 28 7.31 -10.49 -15.58
CA HIS A 28 8.01 -9.85 -14.45
C HIS A 28 7.95 -8.31 -14.52
N GLU A 29 7.92 -7.74 -15.73
CA GLU A 29 7.79 -6.29 -15.92
C GLU A 29 6.41 -5.77 -15.49
N GLU A 30 5.33 -6.49 -15.82
CA GLU A 30 3.98 -6.14 -15.38
C GLU A 30 3.84 -6.23 -13.86
N LEU A 31 4.41 -7.26 -13.25
CA LEU A 31 4.48 -7.39 -11.79
C LEU A 31 5.25 -6.23 -11.16
N ASN A 32 6.36 -5.81 -11.77
CA ASN A 32 7.16 -4.69 -11.26
C ASN A 32 6.40 -3.38 -11.32
N LYS A 33 5.76 -3.06 -12.45
CA LYS A 33 4.93 -1.85 -12.58
C LYS A 33 3.81 -1.83 -11.54
N LEU A 34 3.14 -2.96 -11.33
CA LEU A 34 2.07 -3.05 -10.34
C LEU A 34 2.60 -2.96 -8.90
N ALA A 35 3.77 -3.52 -8.61
CA ALA A 35 4.42 -3.39 -7.32
C ALA A 35 4.83 -1.94 -7.03
N GLU A 36 5.40 -1.23 -8.01
CA GLU A 36 5.72 0.20 -7.92
C GLU A 36 4.47 1.03 -7.62
N GLU A 37 3.39 0.82 -8.38
CA GLU A 37 2.12 1.50 -8.17
C GLU A 37 1.56 1.28 -6.75
N LEU A 38 1.58 0.03 -6.25
CA LEU A 38 1.15 -0.28 -4.89
C LEU A 38 2.06 0.36 -3.82
N ARG A 39 3.38 0.36 -4.02
CA ARG A 39 4.34 1.01 -3.13
C ARG A 39 4.13 2.51 -3.06
N ASP A 40 3.78 3.15 -4.17
CA ASP A 40 3.46 4.59 -4.21
C ASP A 40 2.21 4.93 -3.39
N TYR A 41 1.17 4.09 -3.43
CA TYR A 41 0.00 4.29 -2.57
C TYR A 41 0.32 4.03 -1.09
N ILE A 42 1.13 3.00 -0.80
CA ILE A 42 1.59 2.71 0.57
C ILE A 42 2.41 3.88 1.12
N SER A 43 3.31 4.47 0.32
CA SER A 43 4.18 5.58 0.74
C SER A 43 3.39 6.86 1.05
N GLN A 44 2.26 7.08 0.38
CA GLN A 44 1.33 8.19 0.68
C GLN A 44 0.55 7.95 1.98
N MET A 45 0.14 6.72 2.26
CA MET A 45 -0.70 6.39 3.43
C MET A 45 0.10 6.15 4.71
N LEU A 46 1.34 5.65 4.62
CA LEU A 46 2.18 5.34 5.77
C LEU A 46 2.38 6.53 6.73
N PRO A 47 2.72 7.75 6.26
CA PRO A 47 2.88 8.91 7.15
C PRO A 47 1.59 9.29 7.89
N ILE A 48 0.42 9.12 7.24
CA ILE A 48 -0.89 9.37 7.87
C ILE A 48 -1.10 8.37 9.02
N ALA A 49 -0.88 7.08 8.75
CA ALA A 49 -1.03 6.02 9.73
C ALA A 49 -0.06 6.17 10.91
N GLN A 50 1.19 6.56 10.64
CA GLN A 50 2.22 6.83 11.64
C GLN A 50 1.80 8.02 12.53
N ASN A 51 1.40 9.15 11.93
CA ASN A 51 0.94 10.32 12.67
C ASN A 51 -0.26 10.02 13.59
N GLN A 52 -1.20 9.18 13.16
CA GLN A 52 -2.31 8.75 14.01
C GLN A 52 -1.83 7.83 15.15
N THR A 53 -0.91 6.92 14.86
CA THR A 53 -0.34 6.00 15.86
C THR A 53 0.49 6.75 16.91
N ASP A 54 1.24 7.79 16.52
CA ASP A 54 2.06 8.61 17.42
C ASP A 54 1.26 9.43 18.43
N ARG A 55 -0.03 9.66 18.16
CA ARG A 55 -0.97 10.30 19.09
C ARG A 55 -1.52 9.33 20.14
N MET A 56 -1.34 8.03 19.95
CA MET A 56 -1.76 7.03 20.92
C MET A 56 -0.79 6.97 22.10
N TRP A 57 -1.28 6.47 23.24
CA TRP A 57 -0.43 6.26 24.40
C TRP A 57 0.58 5.13 24.15
N ARG A 58 1.88 5.46 24.18
CA ARG A 58 3.00 4.53 23.89
C ARG A 58 3.08 3.31 24.82
N GLY A 59 2.43 3.36 25.98
CA GLY A 59 2.34 2.23 26.91
C GLY A 59 1.27 1.20 26.56
N SER A 60 0.38 1.49 25.58
CA SER A 60 -0.74 0.61 25.27
C SER A 60 -0.32 -0.54 24.33
N ARG A 61 -1.00 -1.68 24.49
CA ARG A 61 -0.83 -2.83 23.58
C ARG A 61 -1.17 -2.46 22.14
N GLU A 62 -2.20 -1.65 21.92
CA GLU A 62 -2.58 -1.22 20.57
C GLU A 62 -1.47 -0.42 19.89
N TRP A 63 -0.79 0.47 20.63
CA TRP A 63 0.32 1.25 20.08
C TRP A 63 1.46 0.34 19.59
N TYR A 64 1.88 -0.64 20.39
CA TYR A 64 2.93 -1.59 20.00
C TYR A 64 2.54 -2.43 18.78
N VAL A 65 1.31 -2.93 18.74
CA VAL A 65 0.82 -3.76 17.63
C VAL A 65 0.79 -2.94 16.33
N LEU A 66 0.24 -1.72 16.38
CA LEU A 66 0.15 -0.87 15.20
C LEU A 66 1.52 -0.41 14.72
N THR A 67 2.39 0.05 15.62
CA THR A 67 3.75 0.45 15.28
C THR A 67 4.52 -0.70 14.61
N SER A 68 4.42 -1.92 15.16
CA SER A 68 5.08 -3.10 14.58
C SER A 68 4.52 -3.43 13.18
N ARG A 69 3.20 -3.35 12.99
CA ARG A 69 2.58 -3.58 11.69
C ARG A 69 3.03 -2.54 10.65
N LEU A 70 3.02 -1.26 11.01
CA LEU A 70 3.45 -0.17 10.11
C LEU A 70 4.94 -0.27 9.75
N ASN A 71 5.79 -0.66 10.69
CA ASN A 71 7.20 -0.93 10.43
C ASN A 71 7.38 -2.11 9.47
N GLY A 72 6.60 -3.18 9.63
CA GLY A 72 6.59 -4.32 8.72
C GLY A 72 6.21 -3.90 7.29
N ILE A 73 5.10 -3.17 7.15
CA ILE A 73 4.64 -2.65 5.84
C ILE A 73 5.71 -1.76 5.20
N SER A 74 6.30 -0.84 5.97
CA SER A 74 7.35 0.06 5.48
C SER A 74 8.59 -0.71 5.00
N THR A 75 8.98 -1.75 5.74
CA THR A 75 10.15 -2.58 5.40
C THR A 75 9.91 -3.36 4.11
N GLU A 76 8.73 -3.97 3.97
CA GLU A 76 8.35 -4.74 2.77
C GLU A 76 8.22 -3.82 1.54
N ALA A 77 7.59 -2.66 1.69
CA ALA A 77 7.43 -1.70 0.61
C ALA A 77 8.77 -1.18 0.05
N GLN A 78 9.83 -1.16 0.86
CA GLN A 78 11.19 -0.78 0.44
C GLN A 78 11.97 -1.92 -0.24
N GLN A 79 11.52 -3.18 -0.13
CA GLN A 79 12.22 -4.28 -0.79
C GLN A 79 12.01 -4.19 -2.31
N PRO A 80 13.06 -4.43 -3.12
CA PRO A 80 12.89 -4.59 -4.56
C PRO A 80 12.01 -5.81 -4.86
N LEU A 81 11.41 -5.86 -6.05
CA LEU A 81 10.66 -7.03 -6.47
C LEU A 81 11.60 -8.25 -6.54
N ALA A 82 11.19 -9.37 -5.95
CA ALA A 82 11.99 -10.58 -5.96
C ALA A 82 12.24 -11.10 -7.39
N ALA A 83 13.48 -11.49 -7.70
CA ALA A 83 13.86 -11.91 -9.06
C ALA A 83 13.13 -13.17 -9.56
N SER A 84 12.73 -14.07 -8.67
CA SER A 84 11.98 -15.26 -9.07
C SER A 84 10.52 -14.91 -9.33
N LYS A 85 9.95 -15.45 -10.41
CA LYS A 85 8.56 -15.18 -10.80
C LYS A 85 7.60 -15.48 -9.64
N LEU A 86 7.70 -16.65 -9.01
CA LEU A 86 6.78 -17.02 -7.92
C LEU A 86 6.89 -16.05 -6.73
N ALA A 87 8.09 -15.68 -6.32
CA ALA A 87 8.28 -14.74 -5.22
C ALA A 87 7.77 -13.35 -5.57
N ALA A 88 7.98 -12.88 -6.80
CA ALA A 88 7.42 -11.61 -7.29
C ALA A 88 5.88 -11.60 -7.20
N HIS A 89 5.24 -12.69 -7.63
CA HIS A 89 3.78 -12.83 -7.54
C HIS A 89 3.28 -12.77 -6.09
N VAL A 90 3.95 -13.49 -5.18
CA VAL A 90 3.61 -13.45 -3.75
C VAL A 90 3.80 -12.04 -3.19
N GLN A 91 4.91 -11.39 -3.53
CA GLN A 91 5.22 -10.05 -3.06
C GLN A 91 4.17 -9.02 -3.52
N VAL A 92 3.75 -9.05 -4.80
CA VAL A 92 2.66 -8.20 -5.30
C VAL A 92 1.35 -8.43 -4.54
N ARG A 93 1.02 -9.68 -4.20
CA ARG A 93 -0.17 -10.00 -3.39
C ARG A 93 -0.05 -9.48 -1.95
N LEU A 94 1.12 -9.56 -1.34
CA LEU A 94 1.36 -9.01 0.00
C LEU A 94 1.26 -7.48 0.01
N LEU A 95 1.87 -6.81 -0.97
CA LEU A 95 1.73 -5.36 -1.16
C LEU A 95 0.26 -4.95 -1.34
N ALA A 96 -0.53 -5.73 -2.08
CA ALA A 96 -1.97 -5.46 -2.24
C ALA A 96 -2.74 -5.58 -0.92
N LEU A 97 -2.43 -6.58 -0.09
CA LEU A 97 -3.04 -6.75 1.23
C LEU A 97 -2.67 -5.60 2.18
N ASP A 98 -1.41 -5.18 2.17
CA ASP A 98 -0.94 -4.07 3.00
C ASP A 98 -1.53 -2.73 2.54
N CYS A 99 -1.59 -2.51 1.23
CA CYS A 99 -2.21 -1.33 0.62
C CYS A 99 -3.71 -1.27 0.96
N GLU A 100 -4.44 -2.38 0.83
CA GLU A 100 -5.86 -2.44 1.19
C GLU A 100 -6.08 -2.21 2.70
N TRP A 101 -5.25 -2.82 3.54
CA TRP A 101 -5.33 -2.64 5.00
C TRP A 101 -5.13 -1.18 5.40
N LEU A 102 -4.14 -0.50 4.79
CA LEU A 102 -3.92 0.94 4.99
C LEU A 102 -5.11 1.75 4.47
N PHE A 103 -5.59 1.45 3.26
CA PHE A 103 -6.68 2.19 2.63
C PHE A 103 -7.99 2.11 3.42
N MET A 104 -8.36 0.92 3.91
CA MET A 104 -9.57 0.75 4.72
C MET A 104 -9.53 1.53 6.04
N ARG A 105 -8.33 1.83 6.56
CA ARG A 105 -8.16 2.46 7.88
C ARG A 105 -7.80 3.94 7.82
N TYR A 106 -7.14 4.36 6.74
CA TYR A 106 -6.55 5.70 6.61
C TYR A 106 -6.83 6.36 5.24
N GLY A 107 -7.51 5.68 4.32
CA GLY A 107 -7.77 6.17 2.95
C GLY A 107 -8.70 7.38 2.86
N THR A 108 -9.39 7.75 3.94
CA THR A 108 -10.22 8.96 4.03
C THR A 108 -9.41 10.25 4.21
N ASP A 109 -8.12 10.14 4.58
CA ASP A 109 -7.25 11.27 4.93
C ASP A 109 -6.18 11.56 3.86
N LEU A 110 -6.26 10.94 2.68
CA LEU A 110 -5.31 11.18 1.59
C LEU A 110 -5.38 12.65 1.12
N PRO A 111 -4.24 13.36 1.05
CA PRO A 111 -4.21 14.74 0.56
C PRO A 111 -4.69 14.78 -0.89
N THR A 112 -5.53 15.77 -1.19
CA THR A 112 -5.97 16.02 -2.57
C THR A 112 -4.83 16.70 -3.31
N GLU A 113 -4.18 15.98 -4.22
CA GLU A 113 -3.25 16.60 -5.17
C GLU A 113 -4.03 17.64 -5.98
N SER A 114 -3.76 18.91 -5.69
CA SER A 114 -4.34 20.05 -6.41
C SER A 114 -3.59 20.17 -7.74
N PRO A 115 -4.27 20.23 -8.90
CA PRO A 115 -3.57 20.48 -10.15
C PRO A 115 -3.02 21.90 -10.14
N THR A 116 -1.70 22.02 -10.02
CA THR A 116 -0.98 23.28 -10.22
C THR A 116 -1.19 23.70 -11.67
N ARG A 117 -1.87 24.83 -11.85
CA ARG A 117 -2.11 25.50 -13.13
C ARG A 117 -0.87 26.27 -13.57
#